data_AF-A0A8J6TGQ2-F1
#
_entry.id   AF-A0A8J6TGQ2-F1
#
_cell.length_a   1.000
_cell.length_b   1.000
_cell.length_c   1.000
_cell.angle_alpha   90.00
_cell.angle_beta   90.00
_cell.angle_gamma   90.00
#
_symmetry.space_group_name_H-M   'P 1'
#
loop_
_entity.id
_entity.type
_entity.pdbx_description
1 polymer ?
#
loop_
_entity_poly.entity_id
_entity_poly.type
_entity_poly.pdbx_seq_one_letter_code
_entity_poly.pdbx_strand_id
1 'polypeptide(L)'
;MITASSPALAGETSTGSPLPSLQSFTGLWDMPTARILPDWNVRFKYGRSDPYRYYGVALGLFDRLEFHGQFTEISSLIAFPGQDYGYYKDRNIGARLVLIKEDEFLPQIALGVYDPLGTSLFPSRYVVFNKMFKNIDISIGLGQGLLGGEALDEIERDPEGETFDTTFLFSSPRRQTRLFGGI
;
A
#
# COMPACT_ATOMS: atom_id res chain seq x y z
N MET A 1 29.23 -2.75 5.30
CA MET A 1 29.16 -2.79 3.83
C MET A 1 29.10 -4.27 3.44
N ILE A 2 27.91 -4.81 3.22
CA ILE A 2 27.71 -6.19 2.74
C ILE A 2 26.74 -6.07 1.57
N THR A 3 27.29 -6.12 0.37
CA THR A 3 26.57 -6.21 -0.89
C THR A 3 26.15 -7.66 -1.10
N ALA A 4 24.85 -7.95 -1.06
CA ALA A 4 24.33 -9.20 -1.59
C ALA A 4 23.98 -8.98 -3.06
N SER A 5 24.93 -9.25 -3.95
CA SER A 5 24.68 -9.44 -5.38
C SER A 5 24.10 -10.84 -5.58
N SER A 6 22.81 -10.94 -5.89
CA SER A 6 22.18 -12.19 -6.35
C SER A 6 22.78 -12.61 -7.70
N PRO A 7 23.02 -13.91 -7.95
CA PRO A 7 23.57 -14.37 -9.21
C PRO A 7 22.50 -14.28 -10.30
N ALA A 8 22.85 -13.64 -11.42
CA ALA A 8 22.03 -13.59 -12.62
C ALA A 8 21.88 -15.00 -13.21
N LEU A 9 20.64 -15.49 -13.26
CA LEU A 9 20.27 -16.70 -14.00
C LEU A 9 19.54 -16.27 -15.28
N ALA A 10 19.96 -16.85 -16.40
CA ALA A 10 19.60 -16.45 -17.75
C ALA A 10 18.07 -16.35 -17.99
N GLY A 11 17.63 -15.20 -18.54
CA GLY A 11 16.29 -15.01 -19.07
C GLY A 11 15.34 -14.11 -18.26
N GLU A 12 15.82 -13.35 -17.28
CA GLU A 12 14.97 -12.31 -16.65
C GLU A 12 14.72 -11.18 -17.66
N THR A 13 13.56 -11.21 -18.32
CA THR A 13 12.89 -9.98 -18.76
C THR A 13 12.95 -9.04 -17.57
N SER A 14 13.64 -7.90 -17.70
CA SER A 14 13.83 -6.96 -16.61
C SER A 14 12.45 -6.57 -16.09
N THR A 15 12.06 -7.13 -14.95
CA THR A 15 10.81 -6.81 -14.28
C THR A 15 11.12 -5.73 -13.26
N GLY A 16 10.27 -4.71 -13.18
CA GLY A 16 10.52 -3.55 -12.33
C GLY A 16 10.72 -3.96 -10.87
N SER A 17 11.69 -3.34 -10.20
CA SER A 17 12.01 -3.67 -8.81
C SER A 17 10.89 -3.21 -7.87
N PRO A 18 10.41 -4.05 -6.94
CA PRO A 18 9.42 -3.64 -5.95
C PRO A 18 10.02 -2.66 -4.94
N LEU A 19 9.81 -1.36 -5.12
CA LEU A 19 10.34 -0.33 -4.22
C LEU A 19 9.55 -0.23 -2.91
N PRO A 20 10.19 0.14 -1.78
CA PRO A 20 9.50 0.36 -0.52
C PRO A 20 8.79 1.73 -0.50
N SER A 21 7.53 1.74 -0.05
CA SER A 21 6.72 2.96 0.10
C SER A 21 6.77 3.54 1.52
N LEU A 22 6.28 4.77 1.70
CA LEU A 22 6.12 5.39 3.02
C LEU A 22 5.07 4.65 3.86
N GLN A 23 4.07 4.06 3.22
CA GLN A 23 2.95 3.34 3.82
C GLN A 23 3.20 1.83 3.99
N SER A 24 4.46 1.39 3.86
CA SER A 24 4.92 0.00 4.06
C SER A 24 4.49 -1.00 2.99
N PHE A 25 3.69 -0.60 2.01
CA PHE A 25 3.45 -1.39 0.79
C PHE A 25 4.59 -1.23 -0.23
N THR A 26 4.54 -2.01 -1.31
CA THR A 26 5.42 -1.82 -2.47
C THR A 26 4.91 -0.66 -3.33
N GLY A 27 5.72 0.37 -3.53
CA GLY A 27 5.32 1.56 -4.28
C GLY A 27 6.41 2.62 -4.31
N LEU A 28 6.13 3.71 -5.02
CA LEU A 28 7.02 4.86 -5.12
C LEU A 28 6.53 5.95 -4.17
N TRP A 29 7.22 6.16 -3.04
CA TRP A 29 6.79 7.08 -1.99
C TRP A 29 5.39 6.74 -1.45
N ASP A 30 4.35 7.49 -1.82
CA ASP A 30 2.95 7.21 -1.49
C ASP A 30 2.14 6.71 -2.69
N MET A 31 2.75 6.65 -3.88
CA MET A 31 2.11 6.18 -5.09
C MET A 31 2.15 4.65 -5.15
N PRO A 32 0.99 3.98 -5.24
CA PRO A 32 0.97 2.54 -5.42
C PRO A 32 1.42 2.17 -6.84
N THR A 33 2.14 1.06 -6.95
CA THR A 33 2.60 0.48 -8.22
C THR A 33 2.02 -0.93 -8.39
N ALA A 34 1.99 -1.46 -9.61
CA ALA A 34 1.55 -2.85 -9.83
C ALA A 34 2.59 -3.90 -9.41
N ARG A 35 3.82 -3.47 -9.07
CA ARG A 35 4.89 -4.32 -8.55
C ARG A 35 4.54 -4.89 -7.17
N ILE A 36 5.00 -6.09 -6.89
CA ILE A 36 4.81 -6.78 -5.61
C ILE A 36 6.07 -7.52 -5.20
N LEU A 37 6.17 -7.83 -3.91
CA LEU A 37 7.19 -8.71 -3.36
C LEU A 37 7.10 -10.13 -3.99
N PRO A 38 8.26 -10.79 -4.23
CA PRO A 38 8.29 -12.19 -4.63
C PRO A 38 7.67 -13.13 -3.58
N ASP A 39 7.42 -14.36 -3.99
CA ASP A 39 6.81 -15.41 -3.17
C ASP A 39 7.56 -15.63 -1.85
N TRP A 40 6.80 -15.73 -0.75
CA TRP A 40 7.29 -15.86 0.62
C TRP A 40 8.28 -14.80 1.11
N ASN A 41 8.36 -13.65 0.43
CA ASN A 41 9.23 -12.57 0.88
C ASN A 41 8.51 -11.65 1.86
N VAL A 42 9.17 -11.40 3.00
CA VAL A 42 8.71 -10.46 4.01
C VAL A 42 9.62 -9.24 4.01
N ARG A 43 9.02 -8.05 4.04
CA ARG A 43 9.69 -6.77 4.20
C ARG A 43 9.31 -6.16 5.53
N PHE A 44 10.30 -5.81 6.33
CA PHE A 44 10.10 -5.04 7.55
C PHE A 44 10.52 -3.60 7.34
N LYS A 45 9.76 -2.68 7.94
CA LYS A 45 10.04 -1.25 7.93
C LYS A 45 10.04 -0.73 9.35
N TYR A 46 11.05 0.05 9.65
CA TYR A 46 11.12 0.83 10.88
C TYR A 46 11.52 2.26 10.52
N GLY A 47 10.79 3.22 11.07
CA GLY A 47 11.09 4.64 10.91
C GLY A 47 10.74 5.39 12.18
N ARG A 48 11.53 6.42 12.50
CA ARG A 48 11.24 7.33 13.60
C ARG A 48 11.45 8.75 13.13
N SER A 49 10.43 9.57 13.30
CA SER A 49 10.45 10.99 13.04
C SER A 49 9.62 11.64 14.14
N ASP A 50 10.27 12.07 15.23
CA ASP A 50 9.56 12.57 16.41
C ASP A 50 8.52 13.65 16.00
N PRO A 51 7.25 13.55 16.44
CA PRO A 51 6.69 12.63 17.46
C PRO A 51 6.19 11.26 16.94
N TYR A 52 6.42 10.91 15.68
CA TYR A 52 5.91 9.70 15.04
C TYR A 52 6.93 8.55 15.04
N ARG A 53 6.46 7.33 15.32
CA ARG A 53 7.20 6.08 15.12
C ARG A 53 6.38 5.15 14.23
N TYR A 54 7.00 4.67 13.16
CA TYR A 54 6.37 3.83 12.16
C TYR A 54 6.99 2.43 12.20
N TYR A 55 6.14 1.41 12.34
CA TYR A 55 6.51 0.01 12.20
C TYR A 55 5.67 -0.59 11.08
N GLY A 56 6.31 -1.10 10.05
CA GLY A 56 5.64 -1.66 8.88
C GLY A 56 6.08 -3.08 8.60
N VAL A 57 5.15 -3.87 8.06
CA VAL A 57 5.41 -5.20 7.53
C VAL A 57 4.70 -5.36 6.19
N ALA A 58 5.34 -5.99 5.22
CA ALA A 58 4.72 -6.45 3.99
C ALA A 58 5.13 -7.89 3.70
N LEU A 59 4.21 -8.67 3.16
CA LEU A 59 4.36 -10.08 2.84
C LEU A 59 3.87 -10.31 1.41
N GLY A 60 4.75 -10.82 0.55
CA GLY A 60 4.43 -11.32 -0.78
C GLY A 60 4.07 -12.81 -0.74
N LEU A 61 2.99 -13.19 -1.41
CA LEU A 61 2.50 -14.56 -1.56
C LEU A 61 2.19 -14.85 -3.03
N PHE A 62 2.62 -16.01 -3.51
CA PHE A 62 2.32 -16.57 -4.84
C PHE A 62 2.74 -15.67 -6.02
N ASP A 63 3.67 -14.74 -5.82
CA ASP A 63 4.01 -13.67 -6.78
C ASP A 63 2.77 -12.98 -7.37
N ARG A 64 1.68 -12.91 -6.60
CA ARG A 64 0.41 -12.30 -7.03
C ARG A 64 -0.25 -11.49 -5.93
N LEU A 65 -0.05 -11.86 -4.68
CA LEU A 65 -0.73 -11.25 -3.55
C LEU A 65 0.31 -10.58 -2.64
N GLU A 66 0.10 -9.33 -2.30
CA GLU A 66 0.92 -8.62 -1.31
C GLU A 66 0.01 -8.11 -0.20
N PHE A 67 0.27 -8.56 1.02
CA PHE A 67 -0.34 -8.01 2.23
C PHE A 67 0.62 -7.03 2.87
N HIS A 68 0.10 -5.95 3.42
CA HIS A 68 0.91 -5.02 4.20
C HIS A 68 0.13 -4.50 5.40
N GLY A 69 0.87 -4.16 6.44
CA GLY A 69 0.33 -3.52 7.63
C GLY A 69 1.34 -2.52 8.18
N GLN A 70 0.84 -1.38 8.65
CA GLN A 70 1.63 -0.35 9.32
C GLN A 70 0.99 0.02 10.65
N PHE A 71 1.83 0.10 11.68
CA PHE A 71 1.51 0.62 12.99
C PHE A 71 2.23 1.95 13.17
N THR A 72 1.48 3.01 13.45
CA THR A 72 2.02 4.34 13.71
C THR A 72 1.72 4.72 15.15
N GLU A 73 2.77 4.99 15.93
CA GLU A 73 2.67 5.47 17.31
C GLU A 73 2.99 6.97 17.34
N ILE A 74 2.11 7.75 17.99
CA ILE A 74 2.26 9.21 18.12
C ILE A 74 2.56 9.53 19.58
N SER A 75 3.81 9.90 19.87
CA SER A 75 4.26 10.11 21.24
C SER A 75 3.79 11.41 21.90
N SER A 76 3.14 12.31 21.15
CA SER A 76 2.66 13.61 21.66
C SER A 76 1.20 13.63 22.11
N LEU A 77 0.42 12.60 21.77
CA LEU A 77 -1.00 12.49 22.11
C LEU A 77 -1.20 11.36 23.13
N ILE A 78 -1.75 11.72 24.29
CA ILE A 78 -2.21 10.76 25.29
C ILE A 78 -3.50 10.13 24.75
N ALA A 79 -3.54 8.80 24.63
CA ALA A 79 -4.67 8.09 24.02
C ALA A 79 -6.00 8.34 24.76
N PHE A 80 -5.97 8.50 26.10
CA PHE A 80 -7.11 8.85 26.94
C PHE A 80 -6.67 9.69 28.15
N PRO A 81 -7.24 10.89 28.42
CA PRO A 81 -6.89 11.64 29.61
C PRO A 81 -7.35 10.88 30.87
N GLY A 82 -6.40 10.46 31.71
CA GLY A 82 -6.65 9.86 33.03
C GLY A 82 -6.50 8.34 33.14
N GLN A 83 -6.08 7.63 32.09
CA GLN A 83 -5.73 6.21 32.13
C GLN A 83 -4.28 6.06 31.61
N ASP A 84 -3.45 5.31 32.31
CA ASP A 84 -2.02 5.10 32.02
C ASP A 84 -1.81 4.16 30.80
N TYR A 85 -2.49 4.46 29.69
CA TYR A 85 -2.64 3.60 28.51
C TYR A 85 -1.63 3.93 27.38
N GLY A 86 -0.79 4.94 27.59
CA GLY A 86 0.31 5.31 26.69
C GLY A 86 -0.07 6.22 25.51
N TYR A 87 0.71 6.11 24.44
CA TYR A 87 0.65 6.95 23.23
C TYR A 87 -0.42 6.48 22.24
N TYR A 88 -1.03 7.40 21.48
CA TYR A 88 -2.00 7.07 20.43
C TYR A 88 -1.38 6.15 19.37
N LYS A 89 -2.06 5.05 19.05
CA LYS A 89 -1.61 4.04 18.08
C LYS A 89 -2.62 3.95 16.95
N ASP A 90 -2.17 4.29 15.76
CA ASP A 90 -2.92 4.12 14.52
C ASP A 90 -2.50 2.81 13.84
N ARG A 91 -3.48 2.11 13.24
CA ARG A 91 -3.29 0.83 12.57
C ARG A 91 -3.82 0.94 11.15
N ASN A 92 -2.99 0.53 10.20
CA ASN A 92 -3.33 0.42 8.79
C ASN A 92 -3.05 -1.00 8.30
N ILE A 93 -3.99 -1.60 7.57
CA ILE A 93 -3.81 -2.88 6.91
C ILE A 93 -4.34 -2.75 5.49
N GLY A 94 -3.64 -3.33 4.53
CA GLY A 94 -4.06 -3.36 3.14
C GLY A 94 -3.59 -4.61 2.41
N ALA A 95 -4.14 -4.79 1.21
CA ALA A 95 -3.85 -5.93 0.35
C ALA A 95 -3.81 -5.51 -1.12
N ARG A 96 -2.98 -6.19 -1.91
CA ARG A 96 -2.87 -5.99 -3.35
C ARG A 96 -2.83 -7.33 -4.05
N LEU A 97 -3.59 -7.44 -5.14
CA LEU A 97 -3.67 -8.60 -6.00
C LEU A 97 -3.29 -8.23 -7.43
N VAL A 98 -2.24 -8.87 -7.96
CA VAL A 98 -1.85 -8.84 -9.36
C VAL A 98 -2.73 -9.80 -10.15
N LEU A 99 -3.54 -9.25 -11.05
CA LEU A 99 -4.40 -10.01 -11.94
C LEU A 99 -3.59 -10.58 -13.11
N ILE A 100 -2.83 -9.70 -13.76
CA ILE A 100 -2.05 -9.99 -14.98
C ILE A 100 -0.60 -9.60 -14.68
N LYS A 101 0.31 -10.55 -14.87
CA LYS A 101 1.76 -10.29 -14.81
C LYS A 101 2.19 -9.59 -16.08
N GLU A 102 3.25 -8.79 -15.99
CA GLU A 102 3.84 -8.16 -17.16
C GLU A 102 4.30 -9.21 -18.17
N ASP A 103 4.04 -8.95 -19.45
CA ASP A 103 4.54 -9.73 -20.58
C ASP A 103 5.11 -8.76 -21.63
N GLU A 104 5.60 -9.24 -22.77
CA GLU A 104 6.13 -8.40 -23.85
C GLU A 104 5.09 -7.39 -24.34
N PHE A 105 3.82 -7.81 -24.47
CA PHE A 105 2.73 -6.96 -24.99
C PHE A 105 1.79 -6.40 -23.92
N LEU A 106 1.67 -7.07 -22.77
CA LEU A 106 0.71 -6.69 -21.72
C LEU A 106 1.42 -5.99 -20.55
N PRO A 107 0.86 -4.89 -20.00
CA PRO A 107 1.33 -4.31 -18.75
C PRO A 107 0.93 -5.22 -17.56
N GLN A 108 1.66 -5.10 -16.45
CA GLN A 108 1.25 -5.69 -15.18
C GLN A 108 0.02 -4.96 -14.66
N ILE A 109 -1.03 -5.68 -14.31
CA ILE A 109 -2.28 -5.12 -13.78
C ILE A 109 -2.46 -5.61 -12.35
N ALA A 110 -2.55 -4.67 -11.42
CA ALA A 110 -2.84 -4.96 -10.03
C ALA A 110 -4.04 -4.17 -9.51
N LEU A 111 -4.82 -4.82 -8.65
CA LEU A 111 -5.86 -4.21 -7.84
C LEU A 111 -5.35 -4.11 -6.42
N GLY A 112 -5.56 -2.97 -5.77
CA GLY A 112 -5.17 -2.78 -4.39
C GLY A 112 -6.25 -2.10 -3.57
N VAL A 113 -6.29 -2.46 -2.31
CA VAL A 113 -7.07 -1.81 -1.26
C VAL A 113 -6.11 -1.41 -0.15
N TYR A 114 -6.23 -0.16 0.27
CA TYR A 114 -5.45 0.43 1.35
C TYR A 114 -6.40 0.86 2.47
N ASP A 115 -6.01 0.58 3.71
CA ASP A 115 -6.79 0.86 4.91
C ASP A 115 -8.27 0.39 4.91
N PRO A 116 -8.65 -0.78 4.34
CA PRO A 116 -9.99 -1.31 4.62
C PRO A 116 -10.18 -1.75 6.08
N LEU A 117 -9.09 -2.13 6.76
CA LEU A 117 -9.11 -2.70 8.12
C LEU A 117 -8.19 -1.89 9.03
N GLY A 118 -8.75 -1.06 9.90
CA GLY A 118 -7.98 -0.17 10.76
C GLY A 118 -8.79 1.03 11.22
N THR A 119 -8.11 2.16 11.42
CA THR A 119 -8.75 3.42 11.81
C THR A 119 -9.53 4.05 10.65
N SER A 120 -9.42 3.51 9.43
CA SER A 120 -10.11 3.96 8.21
C SER A 120 -9.91 5.46 7.96
N LEU A 121 -8.71 5.96 8.27
CA LEU A 121 -8.39 7.37 8.11
C LEU A 121 -8.14 7.70 6.65
N PHE A 122 -7.62 6.76 5.86
CA PHE A 122 -7.26 7.01 4.46
C PHE A 122 -7.60 5.83 3.54
N PRO A 123 -8.86 5.35 3.51
CA PRO A 123 -9.19 4.18 2.72
C PRO A 123 -9.09 4.52 1.23
N SER A 124 -8.38 3.67 0.49
CA SER A 124 -8.16 3.86 -0.95
C SER A 124 -8.34 2.54 -1.70
N ARG A 125 -9.02 2.60 -2.84
CA ARG A 125 -9.09 1.48 -3.80
C ARG A 125 -8.45 1.93 -5.08
N TYR A 126 -7.65 1.07 -5.70
CA TYR A 126 -6.99 1.43 -6.95
C TYR A 126 -6.79 0.24 -7.86
N VAL A 127 -6.74 0.55 -9.15
CA VAL A 127 -6.23 -0.31 -10.21
C VAL A 127 -4.99 0.36 -10.75
N VAL A 128 -3.90 -0.36 -10.88
CA VAL A 128 -2.64 0.17 -11.39
C VAL A 128 -2.07 -0.74 -12.47
N PHE A 129 -1.53 -0.09 -13.50
CA PHE A 129 -0.91 -0.65 -14.67
C PHE A 129 0.56 -0.25 -14.64
N ASN A 130 1.48 -1.22 -14.56
CA ASN A 130 2.91 -0.98 -14.71
C ASN A 130 3.44 -1.59 -16.00
N LYS A 131 4.36 -0.87 -16.65
CA LYS A 131 5.11 -1.38 -17.79
C LYS A 131 6.55 -0.89 -17.70
N MET A 132 7.49 -1.85 -17.73
CA MET A 132 8.90 -1.56 -17.80
C MET A 132 9.33 -1.47 -19.25
N PHE A 133 9.79 -0.28 -19.64
CA PHE A 133 10.42 -0.04 -20.93
C PHE A 133 11.92 0.14 -20.72
N LYS A 134 12.68 -0.93 -20.98
CA LYS A 134 14.14 -0.99 -20.75
C LYS A 134 14.49 -0.71 -19.28
N ASN A 135 14.79 0.54 -18.94
CA ASN A 135 15.24 0.96 -17.61
C ASN A 135 14.24 1.93 -16.93
N ILE A 136 13.09 2.17 -17.55
CA ILE A 136 12.06 3.10 -17.05
C ILE A 136 10.82 2.28 -16.70
N ASP A 137 10.34 2.38 -15.45
CA ASP A 137 9.12 1.71 -14.99
C ASP A 137 7.97 2.70 -14.95
N ILE A 138 7.09 2.64 -15.95
CA ILE A 138 5.95 3.56 -16.06
C ILE A 138 4.78 2.95 -15.28
N SER A 139 4.24 3.72 -14.35
CA SER A 139 3.08 3.33 -13.53
C SER A 139 1.91 4.27 -13.80
N ILE A 140 0.77 3.75 -14.21
CA ILE A 140 -0.46 4.52 -14.45
C ILE A 140 -1.60 3.79 -13.74
N GLY A 141 -2.44 4.50 -13.00
CA GLY A 141 -3.53 3.89 -12.26
C GLY A 141 -4.75 4.76 -12.11
N LEU A 142 -5.85 4.12 -11.75
CA LEU A 142 -7.12 4.73 -11.43
C LEU A 142 -7.40 4.46 -9.95
N GLY A 143 -7.62 5.52 -9.17
CA GLY A 143 -7.82 5.45 -7.73
C GLY A 143 -9.14 6.09 -7.31
N GLN A 144 -9.69 5.58 -6.20
CA GLN A 144 -10.86 6.08 -5.49
C GLN A 144 -10.52 6.26 -4.00
N GLY A 145 -11.30 7.07 -3.27
CA GLY A 145 -10.97 7.46 -1.89
C GLY A 145 -9.92 8.56 -1.87
N LEU A 146 -8.89 8.43 -1.03
CA LEU A 146 -7.80 9.43 -0.96
C LEU A 146 -7.10 9.62 -2.32
N LEU A 147 -6.86 8.54 -3.06
CA LEU A 147 -6.29 8.62 -4.42
C LEU A 147 -7.25 9.27 -5.44
N GLY A 148 -8.55 9.26 -5.14
CA GLY A 148 -9.61 9.96 -5.87
C GLY A 148 -9.81 11.41 -5.43
N GLY A 149 -9.09 11.88 -4.41
CA GLY A 149 -9.28 13.22 -3.82
C GLY A 149 -10.60 13.39 -3.06
N GLU A 150 -11.23 12.29 -2.64
CA GLU A 150 -12.43 12.33 -1.80
C GLU A 150 -12.05 12.82 -0.40
N ALA A 151 -12.82 13.78 0.12
CA ALA A 151 -12.64 14.28 1.48
C ALA A 151 -13.15 13.24 2.49
N LEU A 152 -12.53 13.22 3.67
CA LEU A 152 -12.86 12.28 4.75
C LEU A 152 -14.33 12.30 5.17
N ASP A 153 -15.03 13.42 4.95
CA ASP A 153 -16.44 13.61 5.31
C ASP A 153 -17.42 12.81 4.44
N GLU A 154 -17.00 12.40 3.23
CA GLU A 154 -17.82 11.64 2.27
C GLU A 154 -17.63 10.11 2.42
N ILE A 155 -16.64 9.71 3.21
CA ILE A 155 -16.35 8.34 3.56
C ILE A 155 -17.15 8.04 4.82
N GLU A 156 -18.14 7.15 4.72
CA GLU A 156 -18.99 6.71 5.83
C GLU A 156 -18.11 6.17 6.96
N ARG A 157 -17.84 7.01 7.95
CA ARG A 157 -16.96 6.71 9.07
C ARG A 157 -17.75 5.92 10.09
N ASP A 158 -17.28 4.73 10.45
CA ASP A 158 -17.74 4.08 11.67
C ASP A 158 -17.29 4.92 12.89
N PRO A 159 -18.22 5.51 13.66
CA PRO A 159 -17.87 6.34 14.81
C PRO A 159 -17.18 5.56 15.94
N GLU A 160 -17.27 4.23 15.96
CA GLU A 160 -16.73 3.41 17.06
C GLU A 160 -15.31 2.87 16.82
N GLY A 161 -14.72 3.03 15.62
CA GLY A 161 -13.30 2.71 15.36
C GLY A 161 -12.92 1.23 15.57
N GLU A 162 -13.91 0.36 15.77
CA GLU A 162 -13.76 -1.05 16.10
C GLU A 162 -14.48 -1.96 15.08
N THR A 163 -15.34 -1.40 14.21
CA THR A 163 -16.07 -2.19 13.21
C THR A 163 -15.31 -2.26 11.90
N PHE A 164 -15.20 -3.49 11.42
CA PHE A 164 -14.68 -3.88 10.11
C PHE A 164 -15.55 -3.24 9.01
N ASP A 165 -15.21 -2.03 8.55
CA ASP A 165 -15.98 -1.34 7.51
C ASP A 165 -15.76 -1.99 6.13
N THR A 166 -16.49 -3.08 5.90
CA THR A 166 -16.58 -3.72 4.59
C THR A 166 -17.40 -2.89 3.60
N THR A 167 -18.13 -1.88 4.05
CA THR A 167 -18.93 -1.00 3.19
C THR A 167 -18.02 -0.29 2.21
N PHE A 168 -16.84 0.17 2.64
CA PHE A 168 -15.84 0.72 1.72
C PHE A 168 -15.42 -0.29 0.63
N LEU A 169 -15.21 -1.56 0.97
CA LEU A 169 -14.85 -2.62 0.02
C LEU A 169 -15.97 -2.88 -1.02
N PHE A 170 -17.23 -2.87 -0.58
CA PHE A 170 -18.40 -3.22 -1.42
C PHE A 170 -19.22 -2.01 -1.91
N SER A 171 -18.80 -0.78 -1.59
CA SER A 171 -19.49 0.44 -1.99
C SER A 171 -19.45 0.67 -3.51
N SER A 172 -20.50 1.34 -4.00
CA SER A 172 -20.80 1.51 -5.42
C SER A 172 -19.59 1.90 -6.30
N PRO A 173 -19.46 1.32 -7.51
CA PRO A 173 -18.37 1.60 -8.45
C PRO A 173 -18.39 3.02 -9.06
N ARG A 174 -19.31 3.90 -8.64
CA ARG A 174 -19.51 5.27 -9.17
C ARG A 174 -18.88 6.40 -8.32
N ARG A 175 -18.00 6.06 -7.38
CA ARG A 175 -17.18 7.05 -6.64
C ARG A 175 -16.21 7.79 -7.55
N GLN A 176 -15.73 8.97 -7.13
CA GLN A 176 -14.86 9.81 -7.93
C GLN A 176 -13.56 9.06 -8.22
N THR A 177 -13.42 8.59 -9.46
CA THR A 177 -12.25 7.84 -9.91
C THR A 177 -11.31 8.81 -10.60
N ARG A 178 -10.08 8.93 -10.09
CA ARG A 178 -9.07 9.83 -10.67
C ARG A 178 -7.86 9.04 -11.17
N LEU A 179 -7.25 9.58 -12.21
CA LEU A 179 -6.00 9.08 -12.75
C LEU A 179 -4.84 9.53 -11.85
N PHE A 180 -3.96 8.59 -11.53
CA PHE A 180 -2.66 8.85 -10.93
C PHE A 180 -1.57 8.11 -11.73
N GLY A 181 -0.33 8.53 -11.62
CA GLY A 181 0.77 7.86 -12.30
C GLY A 181 2.10 8.57 -12.14
N GLY A 182 3.17 7.87 -12.50
CA GLY A 182 4.54 8.35 -12.39
C GLY A 182 5.53 7.41 -13.11
N ILE A 183 6.80 7.81 -13.08
CA ILE A 183 7.93 7.15 -13.73
C ILE A 183 9.06 6.90 -12.73
#